data_AF-A0A1B2AGB9-F1
#
_entry.id   AF-A0A1B2AGB9-F1
#
_cell.length_a   1.000
_cell.length_b   1.000
_cell.length_c   1.000
_cell.angle_alpha   90.00
_cell.angle_beta   90.00
_cell.angle_gamma   90.00
#
_symmetry.space_group_name_H-M   'P 1'
#
loop_
_entity.id
_entity.type
_entity.pdbx_description
1 polymer ?
#
loop_
_entity_poly.entity_id
_entity_poly.type
_entity_poly.pdbx_seq_one_letter_code
_entity_poly.pdbx_strand_id
1 'polypeptide(L)'
;MSQTFEFYDARAREAEAEADKATLDNVRDRNLRAAKTWQALANQAKRVMLDRAKTEREKAARRAVEAADAADIQDVIDAADEAA
;
A
#
# COMPACT_ATOMS: atom_id res chain seq x y z
N MET A 1 5.88 13.70 10.39
CA MET A 1 4.64 13.35 9.66
C MET A 1 5.00 12.35 8.58
N SER A 2 4.45 11.13 8.60
CA SER A 2 4.65 10.18 7.51
C SER A 2 3.97 10.70 6.25
N GLN A 3 4.65 10.60 5.11
CA GLN A 3 4.12 11.01 3.82
C GLN A 3 3.27 9.87 3.25
N THR A 4 1.94 9.93 3.46
CA THR A 4 0.98 8.90 3.04
C THR A 4 0.30 9.25 1.70
N PHE A 5 -0.47 8.31 1.15
CA PHE A 5 -1.31 8.58 -0.02
C PHE A 5 -2.26 9.76 0.23
N GLU A 6 -2.93 9.78 1.38
CA GLU A 6 -3.91 10.79 1.76
C GLU A 6 -3.27 12.18 1.86
N PHE A 7 -2.03 12.24 2.36
CA PHE A 7 -1.28 13.49 2.42
C PHE A 7 -1.02 14.05 1.00
N TYR A 8 -0.49 13.23 0.09
CA TYR A 8 -0.22 13.69 -1.26
C TYR A 8 -1.48 13.96 -2.08
N ASP A 9 -2.55 13.17 -1.88
CA ASP A 9 -3.85 13.38 -2.53
C ASP A 9 -4.47 14.71 -2.10
N ALA A 10 -4.43 15.03 -0.80
CA ALA A 10 -4.90 16.31 -0.30
C ALA A 10 -4.15 17.49 -0.94
N ARG A 11 -2.81 17.39 -1.05
CA ARG A 11 -1.98 18.44 -1.69
C ARG A 11 -2.25 18.57 -3.19
N ALA A 12 -2.54 17.47 -3.88
CA ALA A 12 -2.95 17.51 -5.27
C ALA A 12 -4.28 18.28 -5.43
N ARG A 13 -5.29 17.95 -4.62
CA ARG A 13 -6.61 18.61 -4.64
C ARG A 13 -6.54 20.09 -4.26
N GLU A 14 -5.73 20.44 -3.26
CA GLU A 14 -5.48 21.83 -2.90
C GLU A 14 -4.91 22.61 -4.10
N ALA A 15 -3.91 22.06 -4.79
CA ALA A 15 -3.31 22.69 -5.94
C ALA A 15 -4.28 22.80 -7.14
N GLU A 16 -5.13 21.80 -7.37
CA GLU A 16 -6.21 21.87 -8.38
C GLU A 16 -7.22 22.97 -8.04
N ALA A 17 -7.68 23.04 -6.79
CA ALA A 17 -8.61 24.08 -6.36
C ALA A 17 -8.02 25.49 -6.48
N GLU A 18 -6.70 25.65 -6.24
CA GLU A 18 -6.01 26.93 -6.45
C GLU A 18 -5.77 27.24 -7.93
N ALA A 19 -5.61 26.23 -8.80
CA ALA A 19 -5.62 26.44 -10.24
C ALA A 19 -6.98 26.92 -10.74
N ASP A 20 -8.07 26.36 -10.21
CA ASP A 20 -9.44 26.73 -10.61
C ASP A 20 -9.77 28.19 -10.27
N LYS A 21 -9.33 28.65 -9.09
CA LYS A 21 -9.51 30.05 -8.63
C LYS A 21 -8.57 31.05 -9.30
N ALA A 22 -7.51 30.59 -9.98
CA ALA A 22 -6.50 31.47 -10.53
C ALA A 22 -7.06 32.35 -11.65
N THR A 23 -6.86 33.66 -11.54
CA THR A 23 -7.29 34.65 -12.53
C THR A 23 -6.24 34.91 -13.61
N LEU A 24 -4.99 34.51 -13.37
CA LEU A 24 -3.88 34.63 -14.30
C LEU A 24 -3.43 33.24 -14.78
N ASP A 25 -3.20 33.10 -16.08
CA ASP A 25 -2.82 31.82 -16.68
C ASP A 25 -1.51 31.28 -16.13
N ASN A 26 -0.52 32.15 -15.89
CA ASN A 26 0.76 31.74 -15.33
C ASN A 26 0.64 31.16 -13.89
N VAL A 27 -0.33 31.64 -13.12
CA VAL A 27 -0.65 31.12 -11.78
C VAL A 27 -1.37 29.78 -11.91
N ARG A 28 -2.37 29.69 -12.80
CA ARG A 28 -3.09 28.45 -13.12
C ARG A 28 -2.10 27.35 -13.52
N ASP A 29 -1.22 27.62 -14.47
CA ASP A 29 -0.24 26.66 -14.99
C ASP A 29 0.77 26.21 -13.93
N ARG A 30 1.16 27.11 -13.02
CA ARG A 30 2.03 26.73 -11.89
C ARG A 30 1.29 25.78 -10.94
N ASN A 31 0.05 26.07 -10.60
CA ASN A 31 -0.77 25.23 -9.72
C ASN A 31 -1.05 23.85 -10.35
N LEU A 32 -1.37 23.80 -11.65
CA LEU A 32 -1.56 22.53 -12.37
C LEU A 32 -0.28 21.68 -12.40
N ARG A 33 0.91 22.29 -12.56
CA ARG A 33 2.19 21.56 -12.46
C ARG A 33 2.44 21.03 -11.05
N ALA A 34 2.08 21.78 -10.02
CA ALA A 34 2.15 21.34 -8.64
C ALA A 34 1.20 20.15 -8.40
N ALA A 35 -0.07 20.27 -8.82
CA ALA A 35 -1.07 19.21 -8.75
C ALA A 35 -0.57 17.91 -9.39
N LYS A 36 -0.04 17.99 -10.62
CA LYS A 36 0.53 16.84 -11.33
C LYS A 36 1.66 16.16 -10.54
N THR A 37 2.54 16.95 -9.93
CA THR A 37 3.63 16.43 -9.10
C THR A 37 3.09 15.70 -7.87
N TRP A 38 2.14 16.32 -7.16
CA TRP A 38 1.53 15.72 -5.98
C TRP A 38 0.75 14.45 -6.32
N GLN A 39 0.01 14.44 -7.42
CA GLN A 39 -0.74 13.28 -7.88
C GLN A 39 0.20 12.11 -8.23
N ALA A 40 1.36 12.38 -8.84
CA ALA A 40 2.35 11.35 -9.12
C ALA A 40 2.88 10.71 -7.83
N LEU A 41 3.16 11.51 -6.80
CA LEU A 41 3.58 11.03 -5.48
C LEU A 41 2.46 10.24 -4.77
N ALA A 42 1.22 10.70 -4.86
CA ALA A 42 0.05 9.99 -4.33
C ALA A 42 -0.06 8.60 -4.99
N ASN A 43 0.03 8.53 -6.31
CA ASN A 43 -0.02 7.26 -7.05
C ASN A 43 1.12 6.31 -6.63
N GLN A 44 2.33 6.84 -6.44
CA GLN A 44 3.45 6.04 -5.94
C GLN A 44 3.20 5.52 -4.52
N ALA A 45 2.75 6.37 -3.60
CA ALA A 45 2.43 5.98 -2.23
C ALA A 45 1.32 4.92 -2.18
N LYS A 46 0.28 5.09 -3.01
CA LYS A 46 -0.80 4.11 -3.17
C LYS A 46 -0.29 2.76 -3.66
N ARG A 47 0.59 2.74 -4.66
CA ARG A 47 1.20 1.50 -5.15
C ARG A 47 2.01 0.79 -4.06
N VAL A 48 2.87 1.52 -3.35
CA VAL A 48 3.65 0.95 -2.24
C VAL A 48 2.76 0.36 -1.14
N MET A 49 1.68 1.05 -0.77
CA MET A 49 0.70 0.53 0.19
C MET A 49 0.07 -0.78 -0.30
N LEU A 50 -0.38 -0.82 -1.55
CA LEU A 50 -1.00 -2.02 -2.13
C LEU A 50 -0.01 -3.19 -2.22
N ASP A 51 1.23 -2.93 -2.64
CA ASP A 51 2.29 -3.94 -2.74
C ASP A 51 2.63 -4.53 -1.37
N ARG A 52 2.67 -3.68 -0.33
CA ARG A 52 2.84 -4.14 1.06
C ARG A 52 1.67 -5.02 1.50
N ALA A 53 0.43 -4.59 1.26
CA ALA A 53 -0.74 -5.38 1.63
C ALA A 53 -0.77 -6.73 0.91
N LYS A 54 -0.37 -6.77 -0.38
CA LYS A 54 -0.21 -8.01 -1.15
C LYS A 54 0.87 -8.92 -0.54
N THR A 55 2.05 -8.37 -0.29
CA THR A 55 3.19 -9.12 0.28
C THR A 55 2.83 -9.72 1.64
N GLU A 56 2.15 -8.97 2.51
CA GLU A 56 1.76 -9.48 3.82
C GLU A 56 0.70 -10.58 3.75
N ARG A 57 -0.23 -10.50 2.78
CA ARG A 57 -1.18 -11.60 2.50
C ARG A 57 -0.45 -12.85 2.02
N GLU A 58 0.50 -12.71 1.11
CA GLU A 58 1.28 -13.84 0.59
C GLU A 58 2.13 -14.50 1.70
N LYS A 59 2.78 -13.70 2.54
CA LYS A 59 3.52 -14.21 3.72
C LYS A 59 2.61 -14.87 4.74
N ALA A 60 1.40 -14.34 4.96
CA ALA A 60 0.44 -14.95 5.88
C ALA A 60 -0.07 -16.29 5.33
N ALA A 61 -0.37 -16.36 4.03
CA ALA A 61 -0.76 -17.61 3.37
C ALA A 61 0.35 -18.65 3.45
N ARG A 62 1.60 -18.28 3.16
CA ARG A 62 2.75 -19.19 3.28
C ARG A 62 2.93 -19.72 4.70
N ARG A 63 2.86 -18.84 5.70
CA ARG A 63 2.93 -19.25 7.12
C ARG A 63 1.80 -20.19 7.53
N ALA A 64 0.60 -20.01 6.97
CA ALA A 64 -0.52 -20.90 7.24
C ALA A 64 -0.32 -22.30 6.63
N VAL A 65 0.24 -22.39 5.42
CA VAL A 65 0.60 -23.68 4.79
C VAL A 65 1.73 -24.35 5.59
N GLU A 66 2.80 -23.63 5.90
CA GLU A 66 3.92 -24.15 6.70
C GLU A 66 3.45 -24.65 8.08
N ALA A 67 2.49 -23.98 8.71
CA ALA A 67 1.92 -24.41 9.98
C ALA A 67 1.02 -25.65 9.86
N ALA A 68 0.26 -25.79 8.76
CA ALA A 68 -0.54 -26.97 8.49
C ALA A 68 0.35 -28.19 8.23
N ASP A 69 1.36 -28.04 7.36
CA ASP A 69 2.32 -29.11 7.06
C ASP A 69 3.07 -29.56 8.33
N ALA A 70 3.44 -28.61 9.21
CA ALA A 70 4.08 -28.93 10.49
C ALA A 70 3.15 -29.67 11.45
N ALA A 71 1.85 -29.35 11.47
CA ALA A 71 0.85 -30.06 12.27
C ALA A 71 0.64 -31.49 11.75
N ASP A 72 0.52 -31.67 10.44
CA ASP A 72 0.39 -33.00 9.82
C ASP A 72 1.60 -33.90 10.15
N ILE A 73 2.82 -33.34 10.13
CA ILE A 73 4.04 -34.06 10.52
C ILE A 73 4.01 -34.44 12.01
N GLN A 74 3.56 -33.53 12.88
CA GLN A 74 3.46 -33.80 14.31
C GLN A 74 2.47 -34.93 14.62
N ASP A 75 1.29 -34.91 13.98
CA ASP A 75 0.28 -35.95 14.15
C ASP A 75 0.80 -37.34 13.75
N VAL A 76 1.62 -37.42 12.69
CA VAL A 76 2.26 -38.67 12.26
C VAL A 76 3.28 -39.17 13.29
N ILE A 77 4.06 -38.27 13.89
CA ILE A 77 5.03 -38.62 14.93
C ILE A 77 4.30 -39.15 16.16
N ASP A 78 3.27 -38.44 16.62
CA ASP A 78 2.50 -38.80 17.81
C ASP A 78 1.81 -40.18 17.62
N ALA A 79 1.24 -40.45 16.45
CA ALA A 79 0.64 -41.75 16.14
C ALA A 79 1.65 -42.90 16.11
N ALA A 80 2.91 -42.64 15.74
CA ALA A 80 3.97 -43.64 15.76
C ALA A 80 4.45 -43.97 17.18
N ASP A 81 4.52 -42.96 18.05
CA ASP A 81 4.90 -43.12 19.46
C ASP A 81 3.82 -43.87 20.26
N GLU A 82 2.53 -43.66 19.96
CA GLU A 82 1.43 -44.41 20.60
C GLU A 82 1.38 -45.90 20.22
N ALA A 83 2.00 -46.29 19.10
CA ALA A 83 1.99 -47.66 18.59
C ALA A 83 3.18 -48.52 19.08
N ALA A 84 4.13 -47.95 19.83
CA ALA A 84 5.36 -48.58 20.31
C ALA A 84 5.26 -49.01 21.79
#